data_AF-L1I7P1-F1
#
_entry.id   AF-L1I7P1-F1
#
_cell.length_a   1.000
_cell.length_b   1.000
_cell.length_c   1.000
_cell.angle_alpha   90.00
_cell.angle_beta   90.00
_cell.angle_gamma   90.00
#
_symmetry.space_group_name_H-M   'P 1'
#
loop_
_entity.id
_entity.type
_entity.pdbx_description
1 polymer ?
#
loop_
_entity_poly.entity_id
_entity_poly.type
_entity_poly.pdbx_seq_one_letter_code
_entity_poly.pdbx_strand_id
1 'polypeptide(L)'
;MSRSRNVCTLLYNHMEFVGDALRFYVIHAKNDQAGIYFCCYGFNHTASGGRLFPGTNQYDRFRKLLCNRLLIADEEVAAAIHAKGLNANEIGSHSIRKGASTFCSSGSTACPSLAAISIRAGW
;
A
#
# COMPACT_ATOMS: atom_id res chain seq x y z
N MET A 1 8.77 -0.89 -4.65
CA MET A 1 7.56 -0.59 -3.85
C MET A 1 6.51 0.01 -4.75
N SER A 2 5.37 -0.65 -4.94
CA SER A 2 4.34 -0.21 -5.91
C SER A 2 3.76 1.15 -5.49
N ARG A 3 3.72 2.11 -6.42
CA ARG A 3 2.99 3.37 -6.23
C ARG A 3 1.50 3.10 -6.40
N SER A 4 0.64 3.92 -5.78
CA SER A 4 -0.82 3.81 -5.92
C SER A 4 -1.26 3.55 -7.37
N ARG A 5 -0.71 4.29 -8.34
CA ARG A 5 -0.98 4.13 -9.78
C ARG A 5 -0.64 2.74 -10.35
N ASN A 6 0.38 2.05 -9.85
CA ASN A 6 0.78 0.72 -10.31
C ASN A 6 -0.06 -0.40 -9.67
N VAL A 7 -0.60 -0.16 -8.46
CA VAL A 7 -1.59 -1.07 -7.82
C VAL A 7 -2.93 -1.00 -8.54
N CYS A 8 -3.26 0.15 -9.14
CA CYS A 8 -4.54 0.38 -9.83
C CYS A 8 -4.76 -0.46 -11.10
N THR A 9 -3.69 -1.09 -11.62
CA THR A 9 -3.70 -1.88 -12.86
C THR A 9 -3.65 -3.38 -12.61
N LEU A 10 -3.73 -3.83 -11.34
CA LEU A 10 -3.74 -5.25 -11.01
C LEU A 10 -5.02 -5.90 -11.55
N LEU A 11 -4.83 -7.03 -12.23
CA LEU A 11 -5.89 -7.88 -12.74
C LEU A 11 -5.96 -9.16 -11.91
N TYR A 12 -7.12 -9.81 -11.90
CA TYR A 12 -7.30 -11.04 -11.14
C TYR A 12 -6.42 -12.20 -11.62
N ASN A 13 -6.18 -12.29 -12.94
CA ASN A 13 -5.29 -13.29 -13.52
C ASN A 13 -3.81 -13.06 -13.18
N HIS A 14 -3.47 -11.96 -12.52
CA HIS A 14 -2.14 -11.72 -11.97
C HIS A 14 -2.00 -12.23 -10.54
N MET A 15 -2.99 -12.92 -9.96
CA MET A 15 -2.93 -13.43 -8.59
C MET A 15 -3.02 -14.95 -8.56
N GLU A 16 -2.25 -15.55 -7.66
CA GLU A 16 -2.20 -17.00 -7.47
C GLU A 16 -2.02 -17.29 -5.98
N PHE A 17 -2.72 -18.29 -5.45
CA PHE A 17 -2.39 -18.82 -4.12
C PHE A 17 -1.29 -19.87 -4.26
N VAL A 18 -0.19 -19.68 -3.52
CA VAL A 18 0.91 -20.65 -3.47
C VAL A 18 1.19 -20.98 -2.01
N GLY A 19 0.87 -22.21 -1.61
CA GLY A 19 0.89 -22.61 -0.22
C GLY A 19 -0.15 -21.83 0.59
N ASP A 20 0.31 -21.17 1.65
CA ASP A 20 -0.47 -20.29 2.54
C ASP A 20 -0.40 -18.80 2.16
N ALA A 21 0.29 -18.46 1.07
CA ALA A 21 0.51 -17.09 0.64
C ALA A 21 -0.26 -16.73 -0.64
N LEU A 22 -0.84 -15.53 -0.66
CA LEU A 22 -1.39 -14.92 -1.87
C LEU A 22 -0.28 -14.21 -2.64
N ARG A 23 0.09 -14.75 -3.79
CA ARG A 23 1.08 -14.19 -4.71
C ARG A 23 0.39 -13.31 -5.75
N PHE A 24 1.09 -12.28 -6.20
CA PHE A 24 0.68 -11.51 -7.37
C PHE A 24 1.85 -11.09 -8.26
N TYR A 25 1.58 -11.01 -9.57
CA TYR A 25 2.52 -10.68 -10.63
C TYR A 25 2.35 -9.23 -11.06
N VAL A 26 3.40 -8.41 -10.93
CA VAL A 26 3.38 -7.00 -11.35
C VAL A 26 4.16 -6.86 -12.65
N ILE A 27 3.45 -6.68 -13.77
CA ILE A 27 4.03 -6.78 -15.13
C ILE A 27 4.59 -5.44 -15.65
N HIS A 28 4.26 -4.30 -15.02
CA HIS A 28 4.80 -3.01 -15.44
C HIS A 28 5.16 -2.09 -14.27
N ALA A 29 6.46 -1.93 -14.02
CA ALA A 29 7.00 -0.88 -13.15
C ALA A 29 7.52 0.26 -14.04
N LYS A 30 7.08 1.50 -13.80
CA LYS A 30 7.75 2.69 -14.33
C LYS A 30 9.08 2.82 -13.56
N ASN A 31 10.16 2.28 -14.16
CA ASN A 31 11.53 2.14 -13.67
C ASN A 31 11.71 1.06 -12.58
N ASP A 32 12.77 0.25 -12.73
CA ASP A 32 13.08 -1.01 -12.04
C ASP A 32 13.17 -0.96 -10.50
N GLN A 33 12.03 -0.90 -9.82
CA GLN A 33 11.98 -1.06 -8.37
C GLN A 33 10.80 -1.92 -7.94
N ALA A 34 11.04 -3.23 -7.91
CA ALA A 34 10.13 -4.24 -7.36
C ALA A 34 9.53 -3.77 -6.02
N GLY A 35 8.23 -3.92 -5.87
CA GLY A 35 7.66 -3.99 -4.54
C GLY A 35 6.15 -4.07 -4.54
N ILE A 36 5.69 -4.74 -3.49
CA ILE A 36 4.42 -5.42 -3.31
C ILE A 36 3.62 -4.60 -2.29
N TYR A 37 2.36 -4.26 -2.57
CA TYR A 37 1.46 -3.63 -1.59
C TYR A 37 0.01 -4.07 -1.82
N PHE A 38 -0.71 -4.31 -0.72
CA PHE A 38 -2.04 -4.90 -0.62
C PHE A 38 -3.05 -3.95 0.06
N CYS A 39 -4.32 -4.05 -0.31
CA CYS A 39 -5.47 -4.07 0.62
C CYS A 39 -6.80 -4.41 -0.10
N CYS A 40 -7.49 -5.39 0.49
CA CYS A 40 -8.88 -5.86 0.42
C CYS A 40 -9.87 -5.19 -0.54
N TYR A 41 -10.40 -5.98 -1.50
CA TYR A 41 -11.66 -5.73 -2.19
C TYR A 41 -12.45 -7.03 -2.34
N GLY A 42 -13.78 -6.95 -2.25
CA GLY A 42 -14.68 -8.09 -2.47
C GLY A 42 -14.77 -8.47 -3.96
N PHE A 43 -14.85 -9.77 -4.22
CA PHE A 43 -14.76 -10.37 -5.55
C PHE A 43 -16.00 -10.10 -6.39
N ASN A 44 -15.87 -9.38 -7.51
CA ASN A 44 -16.86 -9.42 -8.59
C ASN A 44 -16.18 -9.23 -9.96
N HIS A 45 -15.95 -10.35 -10.66
CA HIS A 45 -15.01 -10.47 -11.79
C HIS A 45 -15.55 -9.98 -13.13
N THR A 46 -16.86 -10.05 -13.35
CA THR A 46 -17.49 -9.77 -14.66
C THR A 46 -17.81 -8.29 -14.85
N ALA A 47 -18.19 -7.57 -13.79
CA ALA A 47 -18.52 -6.15 -13.87
C ALA A 47 -17.28 -5.23 -13.94
N SER A 48 -16.09 -5.72 -13.57
CA SER A 48 -14.86 -4.91 -13.45
C SER A 48 -13.91 -4.97 -14.66
N GLY A 49 -14.25 -5.75 -15.69
CA GLY A 49 -13.33 -6.05 -16.79
C GLY A 49 -12.06 -6.76 -16.31
N GLY A 50 -12.16 -7.58 -15.26
CA GLY A 50 -11.04 -8.32 -14.70
C GLY A 50 -10.10 -7.52 -13.79
N ARG A 51 -10.38 -6.23 -13.52
CA ARG A 51 -9.59 -5.40 -12.59
C ARG A 51 -9.89 -5.75 -11.15
N LEU A 52 -8.84 -5.81 -10.32
CA LEU A 52 -8.95 -6.01 -8.87
C LEU A 52 -9.69 -4.86 -8.20
N PHE A 53 -9.39 -3.62 -8.63
CA PHE A 53 -10.07 -2.41 -8.18
C PHE A 53 -10.81 -1.76 -9.36
N PRO A 54 -12.10 -2.06 -9.58
CA PRO A 54 -12.89 -1.43 -10.65
C PRO A 54 -13.05 0.08 -10.43
N GLY A 55 -13.27 0.83 -11.51
CA GLY A 55 -13.62 2.25 -11.48
C GLY A 55 -12.45 3.24 -11.60
N THR A 56 -12.76 4.53 -11.52
CA THR A 56 -11.83 5.66 -11.63
C THR A 56 -11.48 6.25 -10.25
N ASN A 57 -10.61 7.27 -10.21
CA ASN A 57 -10.22 8.00 -8.99
C ASN A 57 -9.76 7.10 -7.84
N GLN A 58 -9.00 6.05 -8.18
CA GLN A 58 -8.61 5.01 -7.24
C GLN A 58 -7.75 5.54 -6.09
N TYR A 59 -6.90 6.55 -6.35
CA TYR A 59 -6.14 7.22 -5.31
C TYR A 59 -7.04 7.83 -4.23
N ASP A 60 -8.04 8.62 -4.63
CA ASP A 60 -8.96 9.27 -3.70
C ASP A 60 -9.86 8.27 -2.99
N ARG A 61 -10.30 7.23 -3.69
CA ARG A 61 -11.08 6.14 -3.09
C ARG A 61 -10.27 5.38 -2.05
N PHE A 62 -9.03 5.02 -2.37
CA PHE A 62 -8.11 4.38 -1.44
C PHE A 62 -7.85 5.27 -0.22
N ARG A 63 -7.57 6.56 -0.43
CA ARG A 63 -7.35 7.52 0.66
C ARG A 63 -8.57 7.63 1.58
N LYS A 64 -9.78 7.74 1.01
CA LYS A 64 -11.03 7.79 1.79
C LYS A 64 -11.26 6.51 2.59
N LEU A 65 -11.01 5.34 1.99
CA LEU A 65 -11.15 4.06 2.68
C LEU A 65 -10.12 3.92 3.81
N LEU A 66 -8.85 4.22 3.53
CA LEU A 66 -7.78 4.22 4.53
C LEU A 66 -8.16 5.12 5.72
N CYS A 67 -8.49 6.38 5.46
CA CYS A 67 -8.81 7.33 6.52
C CYS A 67 -10.07 6.89 7.30
N ASN A 68 -11.19 6.72 6.61
CA ASN A 68 -12.48 6.54 7.28
C ASN A 68 -12.66 5.16 7.90
N ARG A 69 -12.03 4.11 7.34
CA ARG A 69 -12.29 2.72 7.77
C ARG A 69 -11.18 2.15 8.63
N LEU A 70 -9.94 2.60 8.45
CA LEU A 70 -8.80 2.06 9.21
C LEU A 70 -8.31 3.06 10.25
N LEU A 71 -8.12 4.33 9.87
CA LEU A 71 -7.48 5.30 10.76
C LEU A 71 -8.44 5.99 11.73
N ILE A 72 -9.71 6.14 11.36
CA ILE A 72 -10.73 6.83 12.17
C ILE A 72 -11.68 5.84 12.88
N ALA A 73 -12.10 4.78 12.19
CA ALA A 73 -13.12 3.86 12.73
C ALA A 73 -12.58 2.89 13.79
N ASP A 74 -11.27 2.67 13.83
CA ASP A 74 -10.61 1.85 14.85
C ASP A 74 -10.11 2.77 15.98
N GLU A 75 -10.71 2.63 17.17
CA GLU A 75 -10.43 3.50 18.31
C GLU A 75 -9.00 3.38 18.81
N GLU A 76 -8.41 2.18 18.79
CA GLU A 76 -7.03 1.96 19.23
C GLU A 76 -6.04 2.62 18.27
N VAL A 77 -6.29 2.46 16.97
CA VAL A 77 -5.48 3.10 15.93
C VAL A 77 -5.61 4.62 15.98
N ALA A 78 -6.82 5.14 16.13
CA ALA A 78 -7.07 6.57 16.23
C ALA A 78 -6.41 7.17 17.47
N ALA A 79 -6.49 6.50 18.62
CA ALA A 79 -5.82 6.90 19.85
C ALA A 79 -4.29 6.89 19.69
N ALA A 80 -3.73 5.87 19.05
CA ALA A 80 -2.29 5.79 18.79
C ALA A 80 -1.81 6.92 17.86
N ILE A 81 -2.58 7.25 16.82
CA ILE A 81 -2.29 8.36 15.91
C ILE A 81 -2.31 9.70 16.66
N HIS A 82 -3.35 9.92 17.48
CA HIS A 82 -3.48 11.14 18.28
C HIS A 82 -2.37 11.27 19.32
N ALA A 83 -1.98 10.17 19.99
CA ALA A 83 -0.87 10.15 20.95
C ALA A 83 0.48 10.53 20.30
N LYS A 84 0.62 10.34 18.98
CA LYS A 84 1.79 10.79 18.21
C LYS A 84 1.67 12.21 17.66
N GLY A 85 0.60 12.93 17.98
CA GLY A 85 0.35 14.30 17.50
C GLY A 85 0.06 14.39 16.01
N LEU A 86 -0.40 13.29 15.39
CA LEU A 86 -0.69 13.22 13.96
C LEU A 86 -2.20 13.31 13.71
N ASN A 87 -2.59 13.83 12.55
CA ASN A 87 -3.98 13.74 12.09
C ASN A 87 -4.13 12.59 11.08
N ALA A 88 -5.18 11.78 11.23
CA ALA A 88 -5.49 10.69 10.29
C ALA A 88 -5.61 11.17 8.83
N ASN A 89 -6.08 12.40 8.60
CA ASN A 89 -6.20 12.99 7.26
C ASN A 89 -4.85 13.30 6.60
N GLU A 90 -3.77 13.38 7.37
CA GLU A 90 -2.41 13.62 6.87
C GLU A 90 -1.70 12.31 6.48
N ILE A 91 -2.26 11.16 6.87
CA ILE A 91 -1.72 9.85 6.54
C ILE A 91 -2.24 9.42 5.16
N GLY A 92 -1.31 9.28 4.22
CA GLY A 92 -1.63 8.89 2.84
C GLY A 92 -0.86 7.66 2.38
N SER A 93 -1.06 7.30 1.11
CA SER A 93 -0.37 6.16 0.47
C SER A 93 1.17 6.29 0.50
N HIS A 94 1.71 7.51 0.48
CA HIS A 94 3.15 7.75 0.65
C HIS A 94 3.62 7.44 2.08
N SER A 95 2.80 7.74 3.09
CA SER A 95 3.10 7.48 4.50
C SER A 95 3.21 5.98 4.78
N ILE A 96 2.35 5.15 4.16
CA ILE A 96 2.43 3.68 4.25
C ILE A 96 3.77 3.18 3.73
N ARG A 97 4.18 3.64 2.54
CA ARG A 97 5.43 3.21 1.91
C ARG A 97 6.66 3.62 2.73
N LYS A 98 6.70 4.88 3.20
CA LYS A 98 7.78 5.41 4.04
C LYS A 98 7.83 4.67 5.38
N GLY A 99 6.68 4.50 6.04
CA GLY A 99 6.57 3.79 7.32
C GLY A 99 7.02 2.33 7.26
N ALA A 100 6.60 1.59 6.24
CA ALA A 100 7.05 0.21 6.03
C ALA A 100 8.57 0.12 5.76
N SER A 101 9.12 1.07 4.98
CA SER A 101 10.57 1.12 4.74
C SER A 101 11.33 1.36 6.04
N THR A 102 10.87 2.33 6.84
CA THR A 102 11.44 2.61 8.16
C THR A 102 11.38 1.39 9.06
N PHE A 103 10.22 0.73 9.15
CA PHE A 103 10.01 -0.46 9.98
C PHE A 103 10.99 -1.60 9.62
N CYS A 104 11.17 -1.89 8.33
CA CYS A 104 12.12 -2.91 7.88
C CYS A 104 13.59 -2.54 8.18
N SER A 105 13.93 -1.25 8.13
CA SER A 105 15.31 -0.79 8.37
C SER A 105 15.66 -0.58 9.85
N SER A 106 14.70 -0.21 10.70
CA SER A 106 14.98 0.22 12.07
C SER A 106 15.36 -0.92 13.02
N GLY A 107 15.17 -2.18 12.61
CA GLY A 107 15.39 -3.36 13.44
C GLY A 107 16.76 -4.04 13.27
N SER A 108 17.70 -3.47 12.51
CA SER A 108 18.98 -4.12 12.21
C SER A 108 20.15 -3.15 12.20
N THR A 109 21.29 -3.56 12.75
CA THR A 109 22.57 -2.85 12.62
C THR A 109 23.22 -3.03 11.24
N ALA A 110 22.68 -3.92 10.40
CA ALA A 110 23.10 -4.18 9.03
C ALA A 110 22.08 -3.66 8.00
N CYS A 111 21.25 -2.68 8.36
CA CYS A 111 20.30 -2.10 7.42
C CYS A 111 21.00 -1.30 6.31
N PRO A 112 20.37 -1.12 5.13
CA PRO A 112 20.87 -0.21 4.11
C PRO A 112 21.02 1.22 4.65
N SER A 113 21.90 2.01 4.04
CA SER A 113 22.09 3.40 4.46
C SER A 113 20.80 4.21 4.34
N LEU A 114 20.60 5.18 5.24
CA LEU A 114 19.42 6.06 5.20
C LEU A 114 19.26 6.73 3.83
N ALA A 115 20.38 7.18 3.22
CA ALA A 115 20.37 7.77 1.88
C ALA A 115 19.79 6.81 0.82
N ALA A 116 20.20 5.52 0.84
CA ALA A 116 19.68 4.52 -0.06
C ALA A 116 18.19 4.27 0.17
N ILE A 117 17.75 4.18 1.44
CA ILE A 117 16.34 4.03 1.79
C ILE A 117 15.54 5.23 1.28
N SER A 118 16.04 6.45 1.44
CA SER A 118 15.33 7.66 1.05
C SER A 118 15.06 7.78 -0.44
N ILE A 119 16.06 7.45 -1.25
CA ILE A 119 15.93 7.47 -2.71
C ILE A 119 14.91 6.42 -3.18
N ARG A 120 14.89 5.24 -2.55
CA ARG A 120 14.04 4.11 -2.96
C ARG A 120 12.62 4.19 -2.38
N ALA A 121 12.46 4.71 -1.17
CA ALA A 121 11.16 4.99 -0.55
C ALA A 121 10.49 6.23 -1.15
N GLY A 122 11.24 7.06 -1.87
CA GLY A 122 10.74 8.30 -2.47
C GLY A 122 10.25 9.25 -1.40
N TRP A 123 11.17 9.59 -0.47
CA TRP A 123 10.99 10.73 0.41
C TRP A 123 10.78 12.00 -0.40
#